data_AF-A0AAE4BA07-F1
#
_entry.id   AF-A0AAE4BA07-F1
#
_cell.length_a   1.000
_cell.length_b   1.000
_cell.length_c   1.000
_cell.angle_alpha   90.00
_cell.angle_beta   90.00
_cell.angle_gamma   90.00
#
_symmetry.space_group_name_H-M   'P 1'
#
loop_
_entity.id
_entity.type
_entity.pdbx_description
1 polymer ?
#
loop_
_entity_poly.entity_id
_entity_poly.type
_entity_poly.pdbx_seq_one_letter_code
_entity_poly.pdbx_strand_id
1 'polypeptide(L)' 'MKAKRSGSNQSWFPESWKESDIAAAGAKIAELPEFANAENGVTIFGEYKGVRVGVIKTNGEIGTIFPDATKQP' A
#
# COMPACT_ATOMS: atom_id res chain seq x y z
N MET A 1 22.77 20.63 15.39
CA MET A 1 21.99 19.38 15.26
C MET A 1 21.11 19.50 14.02
N LYS A 2 21.34 18.68 12.98
CA LYS A 2 20.43 18.62 11.82
C LYS A 2 19.14 17.94 12.28
N ALA A 3 18.14 18.72 12.66
CA ALA A 3 16.78 18.21 12.75
C ALA A 3 16.36 17.85 11.31
N LYS A 4 16.61 16.60 10.91
CA LYS A 4 15.90 16.00 9.77
C LYS A 4 14.43 16.22 10.09
N ARG A 5 13.72 16.96 9.25
CA ARG A 5 12.27 17.12 9.39
C ARG A 5 11.70 15.71 9.52
N SER A 6 11.16 15.37 10.69
CA SER A 6 10.38 14.16 10.91
C SER A 6 9.07 14.30 10.13
N GLY A 7 9.17 14.22 8.81
CA GLY A 7 8.03 14.04 7.94
C GLY A 7 7.63 12.58 8.07
N SER A 8 6.93 12.23 9.15
CA SER A 8 6.29 10.93 9.36
C SER A 8 5.09 10.77 8.41
N ASN A 9 5.32 10.98 7.12
CA ASN A 9 4.33 10.79 6.07
C ASN A 9 4.86 9.89 4.96
N GLN A 10 5.88 9.11 5.30
CA GLN A 10 6.30 7.96 4.52
C GLN A 10 5.99 6.74 5.36
N SER A 11 4.82 6.18 5.11
CA SER A 11 4.49 4.84 5.53
C SER A 11 5.54 3.92 4.88
N TRP A 12 6.58 3.54 5.63
CA TRP A 12 7.49 2.49 5.18
C TRP A 12 6.84 1.14 5.52
N PHE A 13 6.88 0.20 4.59
CA PHE A 13 6.50 -1.19 4.89
C PHE A 13 7.36 -1.70 6.06
N PRO A 14 6.86 -2.64 6.87
CA PRO A 14 7.65 -3.24 7.93
C PRO A 14 8.99 -3.75 7.37
N GLU A 15 10.07 -3.64 8.14
CA GLU A 15 11.39 -4.11 7.70
C GLU A 15 11.42 -5.63 7.42
N SER A 16 10.45 -6.36 7.96
CA SER A 16 10.22 -7.78 7.69
C SER A 16 9.61 -8.07 6.31
N TRP A 17 9.07 -7.06 5.63
CA TRP A 17 8.50 -7.20 4.29
C TRP A 17 9.58 -6.99 3.24
N LYS A 18 9.69 -7.98 2.35
CA LYS A 18 10.52 -7.86 1.16
C LYS A 18 9.71 -7.23 0.03
N GLU A 19 10.40 -6.80 -1.03
CA GLU A 19 9.74 -6.35 -2.27
C GLU A 19 8.72 -7.37 -2.79
N SER A 20 9.01 -8.68 -2.63
CA SER A 20 8.07 -9.76 -2.96
C SER A 20 6.81 -9.74 -2.11
N ASP A 21 6.89 -9.38 -0.82
CA ASP A 21 5.71 -9.26 0.04
C ASP A 21 4.87 -8.04 -0.35
N ILE A 22 5.52 -6.93 -0.71
CA ILE A 22 4.84 -5.72 -1.20
C ILE A 22 4.09 -6.01 -2.50
N ALA A 23 4.76 -6.68 -3.45
CA ALA A 23 4.15 -7.10 -4.70
C ALA A 23 3.00 -8.10 -4.47
N ALA A 24 3.19 -9.08 -3.58
CA ALA A 24 2.15 -10.04 -3.22
C ALA A 24 0.93 -9.37 -2.57
N ALA A 25 1.15 -8.36 -1.71
CA ALA A 25 0.07 -7.57 -1.12
C ALA A 25 -0.70 -6.78 -2.20
N GLY A 26 0.02 -6.10 -3.09
CA GLY A 26 -0.59 -5.38 -4.21
C GLY A 26 -1.40 -6.29 -5.13
N ALA A 27 -0.85 -7.46 -5.47
CA ALA A 27 -1.53 -8.47 -6.28
C ALA A 27 -2.77 -9.03 -5.56
N LYS A 28 -2.66 -9.31 -4.25
CA LYS A 28 -3.81 -9.79 -3.45
C LYS A 28 -4.96 -8.80 -3.45
N ILE A 29 -4.66 -7.51 -3.40
CA ILE A 29 -5.64 -6.43 -3.47
C ILE A 29 -6.19 -6.29 -4.88
N ALA A 30 -5.35 -6.41 -5.90
CA ALA A 30 -5.78 -6.36 -7.30
C ALA A 30 -6.67 -7.54 -7.72
N GLU A 31 -6.52 -8.69 -7.07
CA GLU A 31 -7.41 -9.85 -7.20
C GLU A 31 -8.81 -9.61 -6.59
N LEU A 32 -8.98 -8.62 -5.71
CA LEU A 32 -10.26 -8.36 -5.08
C LEU A 32 -11.27 -7.82 -6.10
N PRO A 33 -12.54 -8.22 -6.01
CA PRO A 33 -13.59 -7.67 -6.86
C PRO A 33 -13.75 -6.15 -6.64
N GLU A 34 -13.38 -5.63 -5.47
CA GLU A 34 -13.30 -4.19 -5.21
C GLU A 34 -12.33 -3.50 -6.16
N PHE A 35 -11.17 -4.11 -6.45
CA PHE A 35 -10.21 -3.59 -7.43
C PHE A 35 -10.66 -3.73 -8.86
N ALA A 36 -11.30 -4.84 -9.21
CA ALA A 36 -11.90 -5.00 -10.53
C ALA A 36 -12.97 -3.91 -10.80
N ASN A 37 -13.83 -3.62 -9.81
CA ASN A 37 -14.91 -2.63 -9.92
C ASN A 37 -14.47 -1.19 -9.64
N ALA A 38 -13.29 -0.96 -9.05
CA ALA A 38 -12.83 0.38 -8.77
C ALA A 38 -12.54 1.18 -10.04
N GLU A 39 -12.82 2.48 -9.97
CA GLU A 39 -12.48 3.42 -11.02
C GLU A 39 -10.97 3.74 -11.05
N ASN A 40 -10.54 4.27 -12.19
CA ASN A 40 -9.18 4.73 -12.37
C ASN A 40 -8.86 5.91 -11.43
N GLY A 41 -7.76 5.85 -10.70
CA GLY A 41 -7.37 6.84 -9.68
C GLY A 41 -7.98 6.56 -8.30
N VAL A 42 -8.81 5.52 -8.15
CA VAL A 42 -9.32 5.12 -6.84
C VAL A 42 -8.23 4.36 -6.10
N THR A 43 -8.05 4.77 -4.85
CA THR A 43 -7.19 4.07 -3.90
C THR A 43 -8.01 2.98 -3.21
N ILE A 44 -7.52 1.76 -3.27
CA ILE A 44 -8.13 0.62 -2.62
C ILE A 44 -7.21 0.14 -1.52
N PHE A 45 -7.78 -0.05 -0.35
CA PHE A 45 -7.04 -0.56 0.78
C PHE A 45 -7.40 -2.01 1.00
N GLY A 46 -6.41 -2.88 1.09
CA GLY A 46 -6.60 -4.23 1.62
C GLY A 46 -5.71 -4.47 2.81
N GLU A 47 -6.12 -5.43 3.64
CA GLU A 47 -5.31 -5.89 4.76
C GLU A 47 -4.48 -7.09 4.33
N TYR A 48 -3.17 -7.02 4.52
CA TYR A 48 -2.25 -8.11 4.23
C TYR A 48 -1.32 -8.32 5.42
N LYS A 49 -1.30 -9.54 5.97
CA LYS A 49 -0.52 -9.88 7.18
C LYS A 49 -0.74 -8.91 8.36
N GLY A 50 -1.96 -8.39 8.52
CA GLY A 50 -2.31 -7.42 9.58
C GLY A 50 -1.83 -5.98 9.35
N VAL A 51 -1.25 -5.71 8.16
CA VAL A 51 -0.87 -4.36 7.71
C VAL A 51 -1.85 -3.93 6.63
N ARG A 52 -2.40 -2.73 6.76
CA ARG A 52 -3.24 -2.15 5.72
C ARG A 52 -2.35 -1.62 4.60
N VAL A 53 -2.62 -2.03 3.37
CA VAL A 53 -1.88 -1.64 2.17
C VAL A 53 -2.86 -0.99 1.22
N GLY A 54 -2.55 0.23 0.78
CA GLY A 54 -3.24 0.95 -0.28
C GLY A 54 -2.65 0.62 -1.64
N VAL A 55 -3.51 0.42 -2.63
CA VAL A 55 -3.17 0.25 -4.03
C VAL A 55 -3.97 1.25 -4.85
N ILE A 56 -3.30 2.08 -5.62
CA ILE A 56 -3.94 3.02 -6.56
C ILE A 56 -4.07 2.32 -7.89
N LYS A 57 -5.31 2.22 -8.39
CA LYS A 57 -5.56 1.76 -9.75
C LYS A 57 -5.20 2.89 -10.72
N THR A 58 -4.31 2.63 -11.68
CA THR A 58 -3.96 3.58 -12.74
C THR A 58 -4.15 2.91 -14.09
N ASN A 59 -5.06 3.42 -14.91
CA ASN A 59 -5.44 2.91 -16.23
C ASN A 59 -5.86 1.43 -16.26
N GLY A 60 -6.45 0.92 -15.19
CA GLY A 60 -6.86 -0.48 -15.09
C GLY A 60 -5.80 -1.41 -14.50
N GLU A 61 -4.59 -0.90 -14.24
CA GLU A 61 -3.49 -1.65 -13.67
C GLU A 61 -3.15 -1.15 -12.25
N ILE A 62 -2.32 -1.92 -11.54
CA ILE A 62 -1.75 -1.50 -10.27
C ILE A 62 -0.75 -0.37 -10.54
N GLY A 63 -1.15 0.87 -10.24
CA GLY A 63 -0.31 2.04 -10.46
C GLY A 63 0.68 2.30 -9.33
N THR A 64 0.21 2.22 -8.09
CA THR A 64 1.06 2.50 -6.92
C THR A 64 0.62 1.66 -5.73
N ILE A 65 1.58 1.05 -5.03
CA ILE A 65 1.34 0.29 -3.80
C ILE A 65 2.00 1.05 -2.66
N PHE A 66 1.26 1.35 -1.61
CA PHE A 66 1.76 2.07 -0.44
C PHE A 66 1.18 1.45 0.84
N PRO A 67 1.90 1.45 1.97
CA PRO A 67 1.31 0.96 3.21
C PRO A 67 0.51 2.09 3.87
N ASP A 68 -0.60 1.74 4.51
CA ASP A 68 -1.36 2.62 5.38
C ASP A 68 -0.88 2.39 6.81
N ALA A 69 0.07 3.23 7.23
CA ALA A 69 0.82 3.11 8.49
C ALA A 69 0.05 3.62 9.72
N THR A 70 -1.28 3.50 9.74
CA THR A 70 -2.09 3.95 10.90
C THR A 70 -1.96 3.04 12.14
N LYS A 71 -1.23 1.93 12.05
CA LYS A 71 -0.75 1.12 13.19
C LYS A 71 0.75 0.84 13.05
N GLN A 72 1.59 1.84 13.25
CA GLN A 72 3.00 1.61 13.58
C GLN A 72 3.11 1.52 15.12
N PRO A 73 3.59 0.40 15.70
CA PRO A 73 3.87 0.30 17.14
C PRO A 73 5.04 1.17 17.58
#